data_AF-A0A521SJC9-F1
#
_entry.id   AF-A0A521SJC9-F1
#
_cell.length_a   1.000
_cell.length_b   1.000
_cell.length_c   1.000
_cell.angle_alpha   90.00
_cell.angle_beta   90.00
_cell.angle_gamma   90.00
#
_symmetry.space_group_name_H-M   'P 1'
#
loop_
_entity.id
_entity.type
_entity.pdbx_description
1 polymer ?
#
loop_
_entity_poly.entity_id
_entity_poly.type
_entity_poly.pdbx_seq_one_letter_code
_entity_poly.pdbx_strand_id
1 'polypeptide(L)' 'MRKLEYRILQASDLSETALNELGNEGWELVCSTQSIVYGSCLVLKREKAQ' A
#
# COMPACT_ATOMS: atom_id res chain seq x y z
N MET A 1 -0.22 4.75 -22.11
CA MET A 1 0.40 4.11 -20.92
C MET A 1 -0.38 4.55 -19.69
N ARG A 2 -0.80 3.61 -18.83
CA ARG A 2 -1.52 3.94 -17.59
C ARG A 2 -0.54 4.52 -16.57
N LYS A 3 -0.94 5.56 -15.83
CA LYS A 3 -0.11 6.15 -14.76
C LYS A 3 -0.33 5.37 -13.48
N LEU A 4 0.75 5.00 -12.79
CA LEU A 4 0.70 4.28 -11.52
C LEU A 4 1.07 5.21 -10.36
N GLU A 5 0.38 5.06 -9.24
CA GLU A 5 0.73 5.66 -7.96
C GLU A 5 1.22 4.57 -7.00
N TYR A 6 2.20 4.91 -6.17
CA TYR A 6 2.76 4.00 -5.16
C TYR A 6 2.66 4.61 -3.78
N ARG A 7 2.45 3.76 -2.77
CA ARG A 7 2.42 4.13 -1.36
C ARG A 7 3.16 3.08 -0.53
N ILE A 8 3.88 3.53 0.49
CA ILE A 8 4.55 2.66 1.47
C ILE A 8 3.87 2.89 2.83
N LEU A 9 3.44 1.82 3.49
CA LEU A 9 2.83 1.85 4.81
C LEU A 9 3.61 0.96 5.76
N GLN A 10 3.71 1.34 7.04
CA GLN A 10 4.22 0.42 8.06
C GLN A 10 3.12 -0.59 8.41
N ALA A 11 3.50 -1.83 8.66
CA ALA A 11 2.56 -2.89 9.01
C ALA A 11 1.85 -2.62 10.34
N SER A 12 2.49 -1.87 11.25
CA SER A 12 1.90 -1.42 12.52
C SER A 12 0.71 -0.48 12.34
N ASP A 13 0.65 0.23 11.21
CA ASP A 13 -0.40 1.23 10.94
C ASP A 13 -1.63 0.60 10.26
N LEU A 14 -1.59 -0.71 10.00
CA LEU A 14 -2.66 -1.42 9.30
C LEU A 14 -3.67 -1.99 10.28
N SER A 15 -4.92 -1.54 10.12
CA SER A 15 -6.10 -2.18 10.69
C SER A 15 -6.92 -2.84 9.57
N GLU A 16 -7.83 -3.73 9.93
CA GLU A 16 -8.77 -4.33 8.98
C GLU A 16 -9.61 -3.25 8.27
N THR A 17 -9.99 -2.20 8.99
CA THR A 17 -10.68 -1.04 8.42
C THR A 17 -9.84 -0.34 7.36
N ALA A 18 -8.57 -0.05 7.66
CA ALA A 18 -7.67 0.61 6.71
C ALA A 18 -7.41 -0.25 5.47
N LEU A 19 -7.29 -1.58 5.62
CA LEU A 19 -7.13 -2.50 4.50
C LEU A 19 -8.35 -2.52 3.58
N ASN A 20 -9.56 -2.50 4.16
CA ASN A 20 -10.80 -2.42 3.39
C ASN A 20 -10.91 -1.08 2.64
N GLU A 21 -10.55 0.04 3.27
CA GLU A 21 -10.51 1.35 2.61
C GLU A 21 -9.53 1.38 1.44
N LEU A 22 -8.31 0.84 1.65
CA LEU A 22 -7.30 0.74 0.60
C LEU A 22 -7.78 -0.11 -0.59
N GLY A 23 -8.45 -1.23 -0.32
CA GLY A 23 -9.05 -2.07 -1.36
C GLY A 23 -10.15 -1.33 -2.14
N ASN A 24 -11.02 -0.60 -1.45
CA ASN A 24 -12.06 0.22 -2.07
C ASN A 24 -11.48 1.37 -2.92
N GLU A 25 -10.34 1.94 -2.51
CA GLU A 25 -9.57 2.93 -3.28
C GLU A 25 -8.79 2.34 -4.47
N GLY A 26 -8.83 1.02 -4.66
CA GLY A 26 -8.13 0.32 -5.74
C GLY A 26 -6.62 0.15 -5.52
N TRP A 27 -6.16 0.22 -4.27
CA TRP A 27 -4.77 -0.12 -3.94
C TRP A 27 -4.57 -1.63 -3.89
N GLU A 28 -3.49 -2.07 -4.51
CA GLU A 28 -3.07 -3.47 -4.58
C GLU A 28 -1.71 -3.65 -3.91
N LEU A 29 -1.56 -4.71 -3.13
CA LEU A 29 -0.27 -5.09 -2.53
C LEU A 29 0.70 -5.57 -3.62
N VAL A 30 1.85 -4.92 -3.69
CA VAL A 30 2.95 -5.31 -4.56
C VAL A 30 3.91 -6.24 -3.81
N CYS A 31 4.36 -5.82 -2.64
CA CYS A 31 5.25 -6.60 -1.80
C CYS A 31 5.20 -6.16 -0.33
N SER A 32 5.65 -7.07 0.54
CA SER A 32 6.01 -6.77 1.93
C SER A 32 7.53 -6.77 2.05
N THR A 33 8.08 -5.83 2.81
CA THR A 33 9.52 -5.70 3.04
C THR A 33 9.83 -5.44 4.50
N GLN A 34 11.01 -5.88 4.96
CA GLN A 34 11.50 -5.60 6.30
C GLN A 34 12.57 -4.52 6.23
N SER A 35 12.30 -3.37 6.83
CA SER A 35 13.28 -2.31 7.05
C SER A 35 13.88 -2.42 8.44
N ILE A 36 15.21 -2.25 8.53
CA ILE A 36 15.92 -2.15 9.80
C ILE A 36 15.52 -0.86 10.54
N VAL A 37 15.18 0.20 9.81
CA VAL A 37 14.87 1.52 10.36
C VAL A 37 13.37 1.69 10.65
N TYR A 38 12.52 1.14 9.78
CA TYR A 38 11.07 1.40 9.80
C TYR A 38 10.23 0.17 10.15
N GLY A 39 10.86 -0.97 10.45
CA GLY A 39 10.16 -2.22 10.69
C GLY A 39 9.55 -2.81 9.42
N SER A 40 8.50 -3.63 9.59
CA SER A 40 7.80 -4.25 8.46
C SER A 40 6.98 -3.21 7.70
N CYS A 41 7.11 -3.17 6.39
CA CYS A 41 6.41 -2.24 5.51
C CYS A 41 5.69 -2.98 4.38
N LEU A 42 4.56 -2.43 3.93
CA LEU A 42 3.86 -2.84 2.73
C LEU A 42 4.01 -1.79 1.63
N VAL A 43 4.27 -2.26 0.41
CA VAL A 43 4.31 -1.42 -0.78
C VAL A 43 3.07 -1.69 -1.61
N LEU A 44 2.28 -0.63 -1.84
CA LEU A 44 1.01 -0.67 -2.56
C LEU A 44 1.13 0.08 -3.88
N LYS A 45 0.37 -0.34 -4.89
CA LYS A 45 0.19 0.38 -6.15
C LYS A 45 -1.29 0.63 -6.44
N ARG A 46 -1.62 1.68 -7.17
CA ARG A 46 -2.92 1.81 -7.85
C ARG A 46 -2.77 2.46 -9.21
N GLU A 47 -3.75 2.23 -10.07
CA GLU A 47 -3.87 3.00 -11.32
C GLU A 47 -4.46 4.38 -11.03
N LYS A 48 -3.86 5.43 -11.59
CA LYS A 48 -4.40 6.78 -11.47
C LYS A 48 -5.58 6.91 -12.44
N ALA A 49 -6.78 7.16 -11.91
CA ALA A 49 -7.93 7.55 -12.73
C ALA A 49 -7.57 8.86 -13.48
N GLN A 50 -7.81 8.86 -14.79
CA GLN A 50 -7.48 10.00 -15.68
C GLN A 50 -8.31 11.24 -15.36
#